data_AF-A0A7W3TIY1-F1
#
_entry.id   AF-A0A7W3TIY1-F1
#
_cell.length_a   1.000
_cell.length_b   1.000
_cell.length_c   1.000
_cell.angle_alpha   90.00
_cell.angle_beta   90.00
_cell.angle_gamma   90.00
#
_symmetry.space_group_name_H-M   'P 1'
#
loop_
_entity.id
_entity.type
_entity.pdbx_description
1 polymer ?
#
loop_
_entity_poly.entity_id
_entity_poly.type
_entity_poly.pdbx_seq_one_letter_code
_entity_poly.pdbx_strand_id
1 'polypeptide(L)'
;MDRDPPTAARGGGPRRVEPRIDGGRLASMRLSRPAPADAGHARPAWWWWAVAALGVAMLVLLVVRKPLADRLWPETRAQQLRLDAAQALVEGRLTAPDGSGARELYEAARALEPDRLEAREGLAQVGEAALRQAEAAVDGGRPAEAWRALELARQMHVPRARLDQVEARLRLLEMDAADVDQWLVGADSARVAGQLVGTADAALPLYERVLAVQPDRVEALEGREDALSALVRQAWTAMDEGALARAGRLLRLARGYDAGHVELPDALAELARRGEQLQQDAARALAQRRLPQAQALWSELLAADPANTAARRGLDEVAGAWAARARREAADFNFEGADAALREARAAAGVLGTSSVDLDEVERDVAAARRVSQRVQAPGGDRLSPAQRERRLVDWLERAEAARARGDLLTPPGDSAYDRLAAARALAPDDPRVREATARMLPTAVACFDDALRGNQLVGAGRCLEASAVLGMDGAAQAAARERLAQRWVAVGDERLGAGELARADAAIAAARALDPQAPGLDDLVRRFRAASIEP
;
A
#
# COMPACT_ATOMS: atom_id res chain seq x y z
N MET A 1 35.24 15.98 18.25
CA MET A 1 35.58 17.24 17.56
C MET A 1 34.26 17.86 17.18
N ASP A 2 33.51 18.50 18.07
CA ASP A 2 33.90 19.59 19.00
C ASP A 2 34.34 20.83 18.23
N ARG A 3 33.44 21.83 18.14
CA ARG A 3 33.68 23.26 18.43
C ARG A 3 32.68 24.20 17.73
N ASP A 4 31.77 24.75 18.53
CA ASP A 4 31.46 26.19 18.53
C ASP A 4 32.48 26.91 19.45
N PRO A 5 32.47 28.26 19.60
CA PRO A 5 32.41 29.37 18.64
C PRO A 5 33.61 30.34 18.88
N PRO A 6 33.60 31.64 18.47
CA PRO A 6 33.20 32.67 19.44
C PRO A 6 32.57 33.98 18.88
N THR A 7 32.13 34.76 19.87
CA THR A 7 31.40 36.03 19.98
C THR A 7 32.19 37.32 19.68
N ALA A 8 31.45 38.39 19.31
CA ALA A 8 31.58 39.81 19.73
C ALA A 8 30.94 40.74 18.66
N ALA A 9 30.38 41.93 18.91
CA ALA A 9 29.82 42.61 20.07
C ALA A 9 29.24 43.97 19.59
N ARG A 10 28.11 44.39 20.19
CA ARG A 10 27.68 45.77 20.53
C ARG A 10 27.26 46.80 19.47
N GLY A 11 26.15 47.45 19.84
CA GLY A 11 25.68 48.80 19.46
C GLY A 11 24.21 48.73 19.04
N GLY A 12 23.23 49.45 19.57
CA GLY A 12 23.10 50.52 20.57
C GLY A 12 21.64 50.99 20.43
N GLY A 13 20.92 51.20 21.54
CA GLY A 13 19.45 51.38 21.56
C GLY A 13 18.91 52.68 20.93
N PRO A 14 17.59 52.93 21.07
CA PRO A 14 17.22 53.88 22.12
C PRO A 14 15.98 53.47 22.93
N ARG A 15 16.11 53.58 24.26
CA ARG A 15 14.98 53.61 25.20
C ARG A 15 14.47 55.04 25.29
N ARG A 16 13.16 55.18 25.07
CA ARG A 16 12.37 56.39 25.29
C ARG A 16 12.31 56.65 26.80
N VAL A 17 12.83 57.80 27.24
CA VAL A 17 12.74 58.30 28.61
C VAL A 17 12.14 59.70 28.54
N GLU A 18 10.92 59.84 29.05
CA GLU A 18 10.33 61.13 29.38
C GLU A 18 10.91 61.65 30.71
N PRO A 19 11.11 62.96 30.87
CA PRO A 19 11.11 63.57 32.18
C PRO A 19 9.86 64.44 32.38
N ARG A 20 9.15 64.02 33.41
CA ARG A 20 8.10 64.69 34.18
C ARG A 20 8.63 66.01 34.76
N ILE A 21 7.82 67.06 34.66
CA ILE A 21 8.04 68.37 35.31
C ILE A 21 7.82 68.21 36.81
N ASP A 22 8.73 68.75 37.63
CA ASP A 22 8.42 69.09 39.01
C ASP A 22 9.10 70.39 39.45
N GLY A 23 8.36 71.17 40.23
CA GLY A 23 8.63 72.56 40.52
C GLY A 23 9.69 72.80 41.60
N GLY A 24 10.39 73.92 41.46
CA GLY A 24 11.29 74.45 42.48
C GLY A 24 11.46 75.96 42.34
N ARG A 25 10.79 76.72 43.21
CA ARG A 25 11.08 78.14 43.48
C ARG A 25 12.50 78.26 44.02
N LEU A 26 13.22 79.32 43.63
CA LEU A 26 13.62 80.43 44.53
C LEU A 26 14.71 81.31 43.88
N ALA A 27 14.65 82.59 44.27
CA ALA A 27 15.77 83.49 44.50
C ALA A 27 16.47 84.13 43.27
N SER A 28 15.97 85.34 42.98
CA SER A 28 16.76 86.58 43.03
C SER A 28 18.12 86.60 42.33
N MET A 29 18.16 87.23 41.15
CA MET A 29 19.32 88.05 40.77
C MET A 29 18.88 89.48 40.46
N ARG A 30 19.42 90.36 41.31
CA ARG A 30 19.42 91.81 41.24
C ARG A 30 20.16 92.24 39.97
N LEU A 31 19.59 93.15 39.20
CA LEU A 31 20.33 94.00 38.28
C LEU A 31 19.96 95.46 38.54
N SER A 32 21.01 96.26 38.61
CA SER A 32 21.07 97.58 39.22
C SER A 32 20.37 98.68 38.42
N ARG A 33 19.84 99.67 39.17
CA ARG A 33 19.39 100.98 38.69
C ARG A 33 20.56 101.81 38.14
N PRO A 34 20.27 102.68 37.16
CA PRO A 34 20.64 104.09 37.26
C PRO A 34 19.39 105.00 37.32
N ALA A 35 19.55 106.12 38.02
CA ALA A 35 18.58 107.19 38.25
C ALA A 35 18.57 108.22 37.08
N PRO A 36 17.72 109.27 37.11
CA PRO A 36 17.00 109.76 35.92
C PRO A 36 17.72 110.88 35.16
N ALA A 37 17.30 111.11 33.91
CA ALA A 37 17.49 112.37 33.20
C ALA A 37 16.15 112.79 32.59
N ASP A 38 15.58 113.86 33.15
CA ASP A 38 14.43 114.58 32.61
C ASP A 38 14.79 115.25 31.28
N ALA A 39 13.96 115.05 30.26
CA ALA A 39 13.62 116.04 29.23
C ALA A 39 12.61 115.40 28.27
N GLY A 40 11.32 115.70 28.49
CA GLY A 40 10.26 115.21 27.61
C GLY A 40 10.39 115.72 26.19
N HIS A 41 10.02 114.89 25.21
CA HIS A 41 9.49 115.28 23.90
C HIS A 41 8.62 114.11 23.40
N ALA A 42 7.32 114.34 23.29
CA ALA A 42 6.35 113.37 22.78
C ALA A 42 6.63 113.00 21.31
N ARG A 43 6.53 111.70 20.96
CA ARG A 43 6.41 111.21 19.58
C ARG A 43 5.36 110.08 19.47
N PRO A 44 4.61 110.00 18.36
CA PRO A 44 3.24 109.50 18.36
C PRO A 44 3.08 107.99 18.07
N ALA A 45 1.99 107.42 18.59
CA ALA A 45 1.63 106.00 18.67
C ALA A 45 1.14 105.34 17.35
N TRP A 46 1.81 105.57 16.21
CA TRP A 46 1.39 105.00 14.92
C TRP A 46 2.19 103.76 14.45
N TRP A 47 3.38 103.52 15.01
CA TRP A 47 4.28 102.45 14.55
C TRP A 47 3.76 101.03 14.87
N TRP A 48 2.96 100.86 15.95
CA TRP A 48 2.45 99.55 16.38
C TRP A 48 1.39 99.04 15.41
N TRP A 49 0.61 99.97 14.83
CA TRP A 49 -0.34 99.68 13.77
C TRP A 49 0.34 99.32 12.45
N ALA A 50 1.51 99.91 12.15
CA ALA A 50 2.27 99.57 10.95
C ALA A 50 2.84 98.12 11.01
N VAL A 51 3.35 97.70 12.17
CA VAL A 51 3.87 96.32 12.33
C VAL A 51 2.73 95.29 12.35
N ALA A 52 1.61 95.59 13.02
CA ALA A 52 0.43 94.73 13.01
C ALA A 52 -0.18 94.62 11.60
N ALA A 53 -0.27 95.73 10.86
CA ALA A 53 -0.74 95.74 9.48
C ALA A 53 0.19 94.95 8.55
N LEU A 54 1.52 95.04 8.73
CA LEU A 54 2.47 94.25 7.96
C LEU A 54 2.36 92.74 8.26
N GLY A 55 2.17 92.38 9.53
CA GLY A 55 1.95 90.99 9.96
C GLY A 55 0.66 90.41 9.39
N VAL A 56 -0.44 91.18 9.44
CA VAL A 56 -1.72 90.80 8.84
C VAL A 56 -1.62 90.75 7.33
N ALA A 57 -0.96 91.71 6.68
CA ALA A 57 -0.75 91.68 5.23
C ALA A 57 0.09 90.48 4.79
N MET A 58 1.12 90.09 5.54
CA MET A 58 1.94 88.91 5.26
C MET A 58 1.16 87.61 5.49
N LEU A 59 0.31 87.55 6.52
CA LEU A 59 -0.59 86.43 6.77
C LEU A 59 -1.64 86.30 5.66
N VAL A 60 -2.24 87.41 5.23
CA VAL A 60 -3.18 87.48 4.11
C VAL A 60 -2.47 87.05 2.82
N LEU A 61 -1.24 87.50 2.57
CA LEU A 61 -0.47 87.08 1.40
C LEU A 61 -0.22 85.56 1.39
N LEU A 62 0.10 84.97 2.55
CA LEU A 62 0.34 83.52 2.66
C LEU A 62 -0.93 82.69 2.44
N VAL A 63 -2.09 83.17 2.91
CA VAL A 63 -3.38 82.48 2.76
C VAL A 63 -3.99 82.69 1.38
N VAL A 64 -3.84 83.88 0.79
CA VAL A 64 -4.40 84.25 -0.52
C VAL A 64 -3.50 83.81 -1.69
N ARG A 65 -2.21 83.52 -1.46
CA ARG A 65 -1.27 83.10 -2.52
C ARG A 65 -1.67 81.80 -3.22
N LYS A 66 -2.21 80.80 -2.51
CA LYS A 66 -2.64 79.52 -3.11
C LYS A 66 -3.82 79.70 -4.08
N PRO A 67 -4.96 80.29 -3.68
CA PRO A 67 -6.10 80.46 -4.59
C PRO A 67 -5.84 81.47 -5.73
N LEU A 68 -4.94 82.45 -5.55
CA LEU A 68 -4.52 83.33 -6.66
C LEU A 68 -3.59 82.60 -7.64
N ALA A 69 -2.62 81.82 -7.17
CA ALA A 69 -1.73 81.04 -8.03
C ALA A 69 -2.52 80.02 -8.87
N ASP A 70 -3.51 79.34 -8.27
CA ASP A 70 -4.37 78.37 -8.95
C ASP A 70 -5.28 78.99 -10.01
N ARG A 71 -5.55 80.31 -9.94
CA ARG A 71 -6.41 81.04 -10.88
C ARG A 71 -5.62 81.81 -11.94
N LEU A 72 -4.34 82.11 -11.68
CA LEU A 72 -3.46 82.88 -12.58
C LEU A 72 -2.41 82.01 -13.31
N TRP A 73 -2.07 80.81 -12.81
CA TRP A 73 -1.10 79.88 -13.42
C TRP A 73 -1.57 78.42 -13.37
N PRO A 74 -2.31 77.94 -14.38
CA PRO A 74 -2.71 76.52 -14.49
C PRO A 74 -1.53 75.54 -14.57
N GLU A 75 -0.33 76.00 -14.96
CA GLU A 75 0.87 75.15 -15.10
C GLU A 75 1.36 74.53 -13.77
N THR A 76 1.21 75.23 -12.63
CA THR A 76 1.69 74.71 -11.33
C THR A 76 0.82 73.57 -10.79
N ARG A 77 -0.48 73.61 -11.09
CA ARG A 77 -1.44 72.58 -10.66
C ARG A 77 -1.27 71.28 -11.47
N ALA A 78 -1.09 71.39 -12.78
CA ALA A 78 -0.80 70.24 -13.64
C ALA A 78 0.55 69.58 -13.29
N GLN A 79 1.54 70.36 -12.84
CA GLN A 79 2.80 69.82 -12.33
C GLN A 79 2.63 69.06 -11.02
N GLN A 80 1.86 69.58 -10.06
CA GLN A 80 1.57 68.90 -8.80
C GLN A 80 0.83 67.58 -9.03
N LEU A 81 -0.23 67.59 -9.87
CA LEU A 81 -0.99 66.38 -10.19
C LEU A 81 -0.10 65.28 -10.80
N ARG A 82 0.89 65.63 -11.63
CA ARG A 82 1.85 64.65 -12.18
C ARG A 82 2.79 64.07 -11.13
N LEU A 83 3.25 64.87 -10.17
CA LEU A 83 4.08 64.39 -9.06
C LEU A 83 3.29 63.44 -8.16
N ASP A 84 2.06 63.82 -7.82
CA ASP A 84 1.16 62.98 -7.02
C ASP A 84 0.81 61.68 -7.77
N ALA A 85 0.59 61.75 -9.08
CA ALA A 85 0.36 60.58 -9.93
C ALA A 85 1.57 59.64 -9.98
N ALA A 86 2.78 60.18 -10.13
CA ALA A 86 4.01 59.42 -10.12
C ALA A 86 4.22 58.72 -8.76
N GLN A 87 3.90 59.39 -7.66
CA GLN A 87 3.93 58.79 -6.33
C GLN A 87 2.91 57.66 -6.20
N ALA A 88 1.65 57.88 -6.60
CA ALA A 88 0.61 56.86 -6.57
C ALA A 88 0.98 55.63 -7.42
N LEU A 89 1.66 55.83 -8.55
CA LEU A 89 2.19 54.76 -9.40
C LEU A 89 3.24 53.92 -8.69
N VAL A 90 4.20 54.55 -8.00
CA VAL A 90 5.25 53.86 -7.22
C VAL A 90 4.65 53.08 -6.04
N GLU A 91 3.60 53.63 -5.42
CA GLU A 91 2.86 52.96 -4.35
C GLU A 91 1.97 51.81 -4.84
N GLY A 92 1.87 51.58 -6.16
CA GLY A 92 1.03 50.54 -6.76
C GLY A 92 -0.47 50.88 -6.79
N ARG A 93 -0.85 52.13 -6.46
CA ARG A 93 -2.23 52.63 -6.52
C ARG A 93 -2.58 53.06 -7.95
N LEU A 94 -2.71 52.08 -8.84
CA LEU A 94 -2.88 52.34 -10.28
C LEU A 94 -4.21 53.02 -10.63
N THR A 95 -5.28 52.67 -9.92
CA THR A 95 -6.61 53.30 -10.07
C THR A 95 -7.29 53.35 -8.71
N ALA A 96 -8.03 54.44 -8.45
CA ALA A 96 -8.85 54.57 -7.25
C ALA A 96 -10.14 55.37 -7.54
N PRO A 97 -11.30 54.92 -7.03
CA PRO A 97 -12.59 55.56 -7.29
C PRO A 97 -12.74 56.95 -6.64
N ASP A 98 -11.90 57.26 -5.65
CA ASP A 98 -11.82 58.58 -5.01
C ASP A 98 -10.99 59.61 -5.81
N GLY A 99 -10.43 59.20 -6.96
CA GLY A 99 -9.60 60.03 -7.82
C GLY A 99 -8.14 60.13 -7.37
N SER A 100 -7.73 59.40 -6.31
CA SER A 100 -6.35 59.41 -5.80
C SER A 100 -5.40 58.44 -6.54
N GLY A 101 -5.92 57.70 -7.52
CA GLY A 101 -5.15 56.72 -8.29
C GLY A 101 -4.28 57.38 -9.35
N ALA A 102 -3.19 56.70 -9.71
CA ALA A 102 -2.24 57.18 -10.70
C ALA A 102 -2.89 57.48 -12.05
N ARG A 103 -3.84 56.63 -12.50
CA ARG A 103 -4.60 56.86 -13.73
C ARG A 103 -5.39 58.17 -13.65
N GLU A 104 -6.22 58.33 -12.63
CA GLU A 104 -7.12 59.48 -12.49
C GLU A 104 -6.33 60.80 -12.37
N LEU A 105 -5.20 60.79 -11.64
CA LEU A 105 -4.33 61.95 -11.48
C LEU A 105 -3.61 62.33 -12.78
N TYR A 106 -3.10 61.36 -13.56
CA TYR A 106 -2.52 61.64 -14.88
C TYR A 106 -3.57 62.07 -15.91
N GLU A 107 -4.79 61.54 -15.88
CA GLU A 107 -5.90 61.99 -16.73
C GLU A 107 -6.33 63.42 -16.40
N ALA A 108 -6.41 63.77 -15.11
CA ALA A 108 -6.67 65.12 -14.66
C ALA A 108 -5.56 66.09 -15.10
N ALA A 109 -4.29 65.67 -15.02
CA ALA A 109 -3.18 66.45 -15.54
C ALA A 109 -3.26 66.65 -17.06
N ARG A 110 -3.61 65.60 -17.82
CA ARG A 110 -3.80 65.66 -19.29
C ARG A 110 -4.96 66.56 -19.69
N ALA A 111 -6.04 66.62 -18.92
CA ALA A 111 -7.18 67.50 -19.18
C ALA A 111 -6.81 68.99 -19.04
N LEU A 112 -5.85 69.30 -18.17
CA LEU A 112 -5.33 70.66 -18.01
C LEU A 112 -4.28 71.03 -19.08
N GLU A 113 -3.47 70.06 -19.51
CA GLU A 113 -2.39 70.26 -20.49
C GLU A 113 -2.39 69.16 -21.58
N PRO A 114 -3.22 69.28 -22.64
CA PRO A 114 -3.38 68.23 -23.67
C PRO A 114 -2.14 68.02 -24.56
N ASP A 115 -1.32 69.06 -24.71
CA ASP A 115 -0.18 69.13 -25.64
C ASP A 115 1.13 68.60 -25.03
N ARG A 116 1.15 68.34 -23.71
CA ARG A 116 2.33 67.83 -22.99
C ARG A 116 2.44 66.32 -23.08
N LEU A 117 3.65 65.83 -23.38
CA LEU A 117 3.92 64.40 -23.57
C LEU A 117 4.01 63.63 -22.24
N GLU A 118 4.42 64.30 -21.15
CA GLU A 118 4.72 63.68 -19.88
C GLU A 118 3.50 63.03 -19.22
N ALA A 119 2.31 63.65 -19.35
CA ALA A 119 1.07 63.04 -18.85
C ALA A 119 0.67 61.81 -19.68
N ARG A 120 0.98 61.79 -20.98
CA ARG A 120 0.74 60.62 -21.85
C ARG A 120 1.72 59.49 -21.54
N GLU A 121 2.99 59.83 -21.32
CA GLU A 121 4.02 58.88 -20.87
C GLU A 121 3.67 58.31 -19.49
N GLY A 122 3.18 59.14 -18.56
CA GLY A 122 2.68 58.69 -17.26
C GLY A 122 1.54 57.67 -17.37
N LEU A 123 0.54 57.93 -18.22
CA LEU A 123 -0.54 56.96 -18.48
C LEU A 123 -0.02 55.67 -19.14
N ALA A 124 0.97 55.76 -20.03
CA ALA A 124 1.61 54.58 -20.60
C ALA A 124 2.33 53.77 -19.50
N GLN A 125 3.01 54.42 -18.56
CA GLN A 125 3.65 53.76 -17.41
C GLN A 125 2.63 53.11 -16.46
N VAL A 126 1.45 53.73 -16.26
CA VAL A 126 0.34 53.11 -15.53
C VAL A 126 -0.13 51.83 -16.23
N GLY A 127 -0.24 51.85 -17.57
CA GLY A 127 -0.56 50.67 -18.37
C GLY A 127 0.46 49.53 -18.22
N GLU A 128 1.75 49.85 -18.29
CA GLU A 128 2.84 48.87 -18.07
C GLU A 128 2.85 48.33 -16.64
N ALA A 129 2.57 49.16 -15.65
CA ALA A 129 2.43 48.72 -14.26
C ALA A 129 1.21 47.80 -14.07
N ALA A 130 0.09 48.09 -14.74
CA ALA A 130 -1.11 47.26 -14.73
C ALA A 130 -0.87 45.89 -15.39
N LEU A 131 -0.10 45.86 -16.50
CA LEU A 131 0.29 44.60 -17.13
C LEU A 131 1.16 43.75 -16.18
N ARG A 132 2.16 44.34 -15.52
CA ARG A 132 2.99 43.64 -14.51
C ARG A 132 2.17 43.14 -13.33
N GLN A 133 1.17 43.90 -12.89
CA GLN A 133 0.25 43.47 -11.84
C GLN A 133 -0.61 42.28 -12.30
N ALA A 134 -1.06 42.27 -13.56
CA ALA A 134 -1.79 41.15 -14.14
C ALA A 134 -0.91 39.88 -14.21
N GLU A 135 0.33 40.00 -14.68
CA GLU A 135 1.31 38.90 -14.71
C GLU A 135 1.57 38.34 -13.30
N ALA A 136 1.84 39.20 -12.32
CA ALA A 136 2.06 38.79 -10.94
C ALA A 136 0.81 38.15 -10.29
N ALA A 137 -0.39 38.56 -10.72
CA ALA A 137 -1.63 37.95 -10.27
C ALA A 137 -1.84 36.56 -10.91
N VAL A 138 -1.50 36.38 -12.19
CA VAL A 138 -1.50 35.06 -12.86
C VAL A 138 -0.49 34.12 -12.19
N ASP A 139 0.74 34.59 -11.96
CA ASP A 139 1.79 33.80 -11.30
C ASP A 139 1.42 33.46 -9.84
N GLY A 140 0.64 34.32 -9.19
CA GLY A 140 0.12 34.11 -7.84
C GLY A 140 -1.19 33.34 -7.76
N GLY A 141 -1.75 32.83 -8.87
CA GLY A 141 -3.00 32.06 -8.86
C GLY A 141 -4.26 32.88 -8.52
N ARG A 142 -4.26 34.18 -8.77
CA ARG A 142 -5.35 35.11 -8.40
C ARG A 142 -6.09 35.64 -9.64
N PRO A 143 -6.99 34.85 -10.25
CA PRO A 143 -7.59 35.17 -11.55
C PRO A 143 -8.44 36.44 -11.53
N ALA A 144 -9.19 36.69 -10.45
CA ALA A 144 -10.01 37.90 -10.31
C ALA A 144 -9.18 39.19 -10.29
N GLU A 145 -8.00 39.16 -9.63
CA GLU A 145 -7.07 40.29 -9.63
C GLU A 145 -6.40 40.47 -11.01
N ALA A 146 -6.05 39.36 -11.67
CA ALA A 146 -5.46 39.38 -13.01
C ALA A 146 -6.40 40.02 -14.03
N TRP A 147 -7.69 39.63 -14.05
CA TRP A 147 -8.69 40.23 -14.95
C TRP A 147 -8.87 41.74 -14.73
N ARG A 148 -8.92 42.18 -13.46
CA ARG A 148 -9.02 43.62 -13.13
C ARG A 148 -7.81 44.41 -13.64
N ALA A 149 -6.61 43.88 -13.42
CA ALA A 149 -5.37 44.54 -13.86
C ALA A 149 -5.22 44.54 -15.39
N LEU A 150 -5.65 43.46 -16.06
CA LEU A 150 -5.63 43.34 -17.51
C LEU A 150 -6.63 44.29 -18.18
N GLU A 151 -7.80 44.49 -17.58
CA GLU A 151 -8.78 45.50 -18.02
C GLU A 151 -8.23 46.92 -17.88
N LEU A 152 -7.54 47.24 -16.78
CA LEU A 152 -6.86 48.52 -16.62
C LEU A 152 -5.76 48.74 -17.67
N ALA A 153 -4.93 47.72 -17.94
CA ALA A 153 -3.91 47.77 -18.98
C ALA A 153 -4.51 47.97 -20.38
N ARG A 154 -5.66 47.35 -20.67
CA ARG A 154 -6.42 47.53 -21.91
C ARG A 154 -6.91 48.98 -22.08
N GLN A 155 -7.44 49.59 -21.01
CA GLN A 155 -7.86 50.99 -21.02
C GLN A 155 -6.69 51.96 -21.25
N MET A 156 -5.49 51.61 -20.77
CA MET A 156 -4.25 52.38 -21.00
C MET A 156 -3.60 52.11 -22.36
N HIS A 157 -4.29 51.38 -23.26
CA HIS A 157 -3.86 51.13 -24.64
C HIS A 157 -2.51 50.40 -24.75
N VAL A 158 -2.19 49.51 -23.81
CA VAL A 158 -1.04 48.60 -23.90
C VAL A 158 -1.15 47.76 -25.20
N PRO A 159 -0.04 47.46 -25.90
CA PRO A 159 -0.08 46.68 -27.14
C PRO A 159 -0.81 45.34 -27.00
N ARG A 160 -1.77 45.07 -27.89
CA ARG A 160 -2.65 43.89 -27.86
C ARG A 160 -1.89 42.58 -27.73
N ALA A 161 -0.81 42.40 -28.48
CA ALA A 161 0.00 41.18 -28.45
C ALA A 161 0.53 40.82 -27.05
N ARG A 162 0.76 41.80 -26.17
CA ARG A 162 1.18 41.55 -24.78
C ARG A 162 -0.01 41.21 -23.87
N LEU A 163 -1.14 41.90 -24.05
CA LEU A 163 -2.38 41.58 -23.34
C LEU A 163 -2.87 40.17 -23.66
N ASP A 164 -2.84 39.78 -24.94
CA ASP A 164 -3.29 38.47 -25.41
C ASP A 164 -2.46 37.32 -24.82
N GLN A 165 -1.15 37.53 -24.58
CA GLN A 165 -0.29 36.53 -23.93
C GLN A 165 -0.68 36.28 -22.47
N VAL A 166 -0.93 37.34 -21.70
CA VAL A 166 -1.35 37.22 -20.29
C VAL A 166 -2.76 36.65 -20.21
N GLU A 167 -3.66 37.07 -21.11
CA GLU A 167 -5.03 36.56 -21.18
C GLU A 167 -5.07 35.07 -21.52
N ALA A 168 -4.21 34.59 -22.44
CA ALA A 168 -4.10 33.17 -22.75
C ALA A 168 -3.62 32.34 -21.55
N ARG A 169 -2.61 32.83 -20.80
CA ARG A 169 -2.12 32.17 -19.57
C ARG A 169 -3.20 32.12 -18.49
N LEU A 170 -3.93 33.21 -18.31
CA LEU A 170 -5.03 33.29 -17.35
C LEU A 170 -6.16 32.31 -17.68
N ARG A 171 -6.53 32.18 -18.97
CA ARG A 171 -7.52 31.21 -19.42
C ARG A 171 -7.10 29.77 -19.15
N LEU A 172 -5.84 29.42 -19.40
CA LEU A 172 -5.31 28.08 -19.10
C LEU A 172 -5.42 27.77 -17.60
N LEU A 173 -5.04 28.73 -16.75
CA LEU A 173 -5.16 28.60 -15.29
C LEU A 173 -6.63 28.39 -14.85
N GLU A 174 -7.57 29.13 -15.43
CA GLU A 174 -9.01 28.97 -15.13
C GLU A 174 -9.57 27.63 -15.62
N MET A 175 -9.09 27.12 -16.75
CA MET A 175 -9.48 25.79 -17.25
C MET A 175 -9.01 24.68 -16.31
N ASP A 176 -7.74 24.72 -15.89
CA ASP A 176 -7.19 23.74 -14.95
C ASP A 176 -7.93 23.79 -13.60
N ALA A 177 -8.30 24.98 -13.13
CA ALA A 177 -9.08 25.14 -11.90
C ALA A 177 -10.52 24.60 -12.04
N ALA A 178 -11.18 24.85 -13.18
CA ALA A 178 -12.52 24.34 -13.45
C ALA A 178 -12.55 22.81 -13.51
N ASP A 179 -11.52 22.18 -14.10
CA ASP A 179 -11.36 20.73 -14.13
C ASP A 179 -11.18 20.17 -12.71
N VAL A 180 -10.37 20.83 -11.86
CA VAL A 180 -10.18 20.45 -10.45
C VAL A 180 -11.49 20.54 -9.65
N ASP A 181 -12.21 21.65 -9.77
CA ASP A 181 -13.49 21.81 -9.07
C ASP A 181 -14.54 20.79 -9.56
N GLN A 182 -14.55 20.46 -10.86
CA GLN A 182 -15.41 19.40 -11.39
C GLN A 182 -15.05 18.03 -10.82
N TRP A 183 -13.76 17.69 -10.72
CA TRP A 183 -13.31 16.44 -10.10
C TRP A 183 -13.66 16.39 -8.62
N LEU A 184 -13.56 17.50 -7.89
CA LEU A 184 -13.91 17.57 -6.48
C LEU A 184 -15.42 17.32 -6.26
N VAL A 185 -16.28 17.98 -7.05
CA VAL A 185 -17.73 17.72 -7.04
C VAL A 185 -18.05 16.27 -7.39
N GLY A 186 -17.35 15.72 -8.39
CA GLY A 186 -17.44 14.31 -8.76
C GLY A 186 -17.06 13.39 -7.59
N ALA A 187 -15.93 13.67 -6.93
CA ALA A 187 -15.42 12.88 -5.82
C ALA A 187 -16.40 12.84 -4.65
N ASP A 188 -16.97 13.99 -4.29
CA ASP A 188 -17.99 14.08 -3.23
C ASP A 188 -19.26 13.33 -3.60
N SER A 189 -19.73 13.45 -4.84
CA SER A 189 -20.90 12.72 -5.30
C SER A 189 -20.69 11.19 -5.26
N ALA A 190 -19.52 10.71 -5.68
CA ALA A 190 -19.14 9.32 -5.64
C ALA A 190 -19.02 8.80 -4.19
N ARG A 191 -18.46 9.61 -3.29
CA ARG A 191 -18.33 9.29 -1.86
C ARG A 191 -19.70 9.11 -1.21
N VAL A 192 -20.62 10.05 -1.43
CA VAL A 192 -22.00 9.98 -0.92
C VAL A 192 -22.75 8.77 -1.51
N ALA A 193 -22.50 8.45 -2.78
CA ALA A 193 -23.04 7.26 -3.43
C ALA A 193 -22.39 5.93 -2.96
N GLY A 194 -21.37 5.98 -2.09
CA GLY A 194 -20.62 4.81 -1.62
C GLY A 194 -19.68 4.20 -2.66
N GLN A 195 -19.46 4.87 -3.79
CA GLN A 195 -18.53 4.48 -4.85
C GLN A 195 -17.11 4.96 -4.51
N LEU A 196 -16.49 4.29 -3.53
CA LEU A 196 -15.22 4.75 -2.95
C LEU A 196 -13.99 4.38 -3.79
N VAL A 197 -14.02 3.20 -4.41
CA VAL A 197 -12.89 2.59 -5.15
C VAL A 197 -13.37 1.82 -6.37
N GLY A 198 -12.45 1.51 -7.30
CA GLY A 198 -12.64 0.52 -8.37
C GLY A 198 -12.78 1.09 -9.78
N THR A 199 -13.27 2.31 -9.94
CA THR A 199 -13.34 3.02 -11.23
C THR A 199 -12.57 4.33 -11.17
N ALA A 200 -12.22 4.91 -12.32
CA ALA A 200 -11.54 6.22 -12.36
C ALA A 200 -12.41 7.36 -11.83
N ASP A 201 -13.73 7.19 -11.81
CA ASP A 201 -14.72 8.15 -11.32
C ASP A 201 -15.16 7.87 -9.88
N ALA A 202 -14.51 6.91 -9.20
CA ALA A 202 -14.74 6.66 -7.79
C ALA A 202 -14.11 7.77 -6.92
N ALA A 203 -14.59 7.90 -5.69
CA ALA A 203 -14.22 9.01 -4.80
C ALA A 203 -12.70 9.13 -4.58
N LEU A 204 -12.04 8.06 -4.16
CA LEU A 204 -10.61 8.11 -3.80
C LEU A 204 -9.71 8.43 -5.01
N PRO A 205 -9.86 7.80 -6.20
CA PRO A 205 -9.15 8.22 -7.41
C PRO A 205 -9.37 9.69 -7.81
N LEU A 206 -10.58 10.22 -7.65
CA LEU A 206 -10.87 11.62 -7.98
C LEU A 206 -10.21 12.58 -6.98
N TYR A 207 -10.25 12.29 -5.68
CA TYR A 207 -9.50 13.07 -4.69
C TYR A 207 -7.99 13.01 -4.93
N GLU A 208 -7.45 11.83 -5.24
CA GLU A 208 -6.02 11.69 -5.60
C GLU A 208 -5.66 12.56 -6.81
N ARG A 209 -6.53 12.63 -7.83
CA ARG A 209 -6.32 13.49 -9.00
C ARG A 209 -6.34 14.97 -8.64
N VAL A 210 -7.27 15.40 -7.80
CA VAL A 210 -7.29 16.78 -7.27
C VAL A 210 -5.98 17.09 -6.53
N LEU A 211 -5.55 16.19 -5.64
CA LEU A 211 -4.35 16.37 -4.82
C LEU A 211 -3.04 16.28 -5.62
N ALA A 212 -3.04 15.59 -6.76
CA ALA A 212 -1.90 15.58 -7.68
C ALA A 212 -1.68 16.96 -8.34
N VAL A 213 -2.75 17.74 -8.52
CA VAL A 213 -2.69 19.10 -9.07
C VAL A 213 -2.55 20.16 -7.96
N GLN A 214 -3.30 20.00 -6.87
CA GLN A 214 -3.33 20.91 -5.72
C GLN A 214 -3.14 20.12 -4.41
N PRO A 215 -1.89 19.85 -3.99
CA PRO A 215 -1.58 18.99 -2.84
C PRO A 215 -2.10 19.51 -1.49
N ASP A 216 -2.34 20.81 -1.38
CA ASP A 216 -2.80 21.53 -0.19
C ASP A 216 -4.30 21.85 -0.21
N ARG A 217 -5.06 21.32 -1.19
CA ARG A 217 -6.51 21.51 -1.27
C ARG A 217 -7.20 20.80 -0.10
N VAL A 218 -7.59 21.59 0.90
CA VAL A 218 -8.16 21.11 2.17
C VAL A 218 -9.39 20.23 1.95
N GLU A 219 -10.31 20.63 1.07
CA GLU A 219 -11.54 19.88 0.82
C GLU A 219 -11.25 18.49 0.23
N ALA A 220 -10.21 18.36 -0.58
CA ALA A 220 -9.81 17.08 -1.15
C ALA A 220 -9.10 16.20 -0.12
N LEU A 221 -8.31 16.79 0.78
CA LEU A 221 -7.69 16.06 1.90
C LEU A 221 -8.76 15.52 2.84
N GLU A 222 -9.68 16.37 3.29
CA GLU A 222 -10.80 15.97 4.17
C GLU A 222 -11.71 14.93 3.50
N GLY A 223 -12.08 15.16 2.24
CA GLY A 223 -12.91 14.23 1.48
C GLY A 223 -12.26 12.86 1.27
N ARG A 224 -10.93 12.83 1.08
CA ARG A 224 -10.15 11.58 1.03
C ARG A 224 -10.17 10.86 2.38
N GLU A 225 -9.93 11.55 3.48
CA GLU A 225 -9.98 10.95 4.83
C GLU A 225 -11.37 10.36 5.13
N ASP A 226 -12.45 11.09 4.83
CA ASP A 226 -13.82 10.61 4.97
C ASP A 226 -14.08 9.35 4.13
N ALA A 227 -13.59 9.34 2.89
CA ALA A 227 -13.72 8.20 1.99
C ALA A 227 -12.90 6.99 2.48
N LEU A 228 -11.72 7.20 3.08
CA LEU A 228 -10.93 6.15 3.71
C LEU A 228 -11.63 5.57 4.94
N SER A 229 -12.15 6.40 5.85
CA SER A 229 -12.94 5.91 6.99
C SER A 229 -14.20 5.17 6.55
N ALA A 230 -14.85 5.59 5.46
CA ALA A 230 -15.95 4.83 4.87
C ALA A 230 -15.49 3.47 4.31
N LEU A 231 -14.32 3.41 3.69
CA LEU A 231 -13.74 2.18 3.13
C LEU A 231 -13.33 1.19 4.24
N VAL A 232 -12.73 1.69 5.32
CA VAL A 232 -12.38 0.90 6.50
C VAL A 232 -13.63 0.36 7.18
N ARG A 233 -14.69 1.18 7.32
CA ARG A 233 -16.01 0.69 7.81
C ARG A 233 -16.59 -0.43 6.93
N GLN A 234 -16.49 -0.33 5.61
CA GLN A 234 -16.91 -1.44 4.73
C GLN A 234 -16.09 -2.71 4.97
N ALA A 235 -14.79 -2.59 5.30
CA ALA A 235 -13.96 -3.73 5.66
C ALA A 235 -14.40 -4.36 6.99
N TRP A 236 -14.75 -3.55 8.00
CA TRP A 236 -15.35 -4.04 9.25
C TRP A 236 -16.63 -4.83 9.00
N THR A 237 -17.57 -4.27 8.22
CA THR A 237 -18.80 -4.99 7.84
C THR A 237 -18.50 -6.30 7.13
N ALA A 238 -17.54 -6.30 6.20
CA ALA A 238 -17.15 -7.53 5.51
C ALA A 238 -16.54 -8.57 6.47
N MET A 239 -15.79 -8.14 7.49
CA MET A 239 -15.30 -9.06 8.52
C MET A 239 -16.45 -9.65 9.32
N ASP A 240 -17.44 -8.86 9.71
CA ASP A 240 -18.62 -9.30 10.48
C ASP A 240 -19.51 -10.27 9.68
N GLU A 241 -19.56 -10.11 8.37
CA GLU A 241 -20.20 -11.07 7.44
C GLU A 241 -19.35 -12.33 7.22
N GLY A 242 -18.12 -12.40 7.74
CA GLY A 242 -17.19 -13.51 7.53
C GLY A 242 -16.46 -13.48 6.18
N ALA A 243 -16.61 -12.43 5.39
CA ALA A 243 -15.98 -12.24 4.09
C ALA A 243 -14.58 -11.63 4.23
N LEU A 244 -13.65 -12.37 4.82
CA LEU A 244 -12.28 -11.91 5.09
C LEU A 244 -11.50 -11.56 3.81
N ALA A 245 -11.72 -12.28 2.71
CA ALA A 245 -11.11 -11.98 1.42
C ALA A 245 -11.50 -10.58 0.91
N ARG A 246 -12.78 -10.21 1.09
CA ARG A 246 -13.28 -8.87 0.77
C ARG A 246 -12.66 -7.83 1.69
N ALA A 247 -12.65 -8.07 3.00
CA ALA A 247 -12.05 -7.16 3.98
C ALA A 247 -10.56 -6.90 3.70
N GLY A 248 -9.77 -7.96 3.49
CA GLY A 248 -8.34 -7.85 3.20
C GLY A 248 -8.04 -7.10 1.90
N ARG A 249 -8.89 -7.23 0.87
CA ARG A 249 -8.80 -6.41 -0.35
C ARG A 249 -9.07 -4.93 -0.06
N LEU A 250 -10.14 -4.62 0.67
CA LEU A 250 -10.52 -3.24 1.00
C LEU A 250 -9.43 -2.54 1.83
N LEU A 251 -8.87 -3.22 2.84
CA LEU A 251 -7.80 -2.67 3.67
C LEU A 251 -6.49 -2.48 2.90
N ARG A 252 -6.16 -3.38 1.96
CA ARG A 252 -5.01 -3.18 1.07
C ARG A 252 -5.18 -1.99 0.14
N LEU A 253 -6.40 -1.76 -0.38
CA LEU A 253 -6.72 -0.57 -1.16
C LEU A 253 -6.58 0.70 -0.32
N ALA A 254 -7.16 0.71 0.88
CA ALA A 254 -7.06 1.83 1.81
C ALA A 254 -5.60 2.19 2.13
N ARG A 255 -4.77 1.19 2.46
CA ARG A 255 -3.33 1.36 2.70
C ARG A 255 -2.57 1.86 1.45
N GLY A 256 -3.08 1.58 0.25
CA GLY A 256 -2.51 2.08 -1.00
C GLY A 256 -2.70 3.59 -1.19
N TYR A 257 -3.80 4.14 -0.67
CA TYR A 257 -4.09 5.58 -0.71
C TYR A 257 -3.43 6.33 0.45
N ASP A 258 -3.52 5.80 1.67
CA ASP A 258 -2.81 6.31 2.83
C ASP A 258 -2.49 5.18 3.82
N ALA A 259 -1.21 4.90 4.01
CA ALA A 259 -0.75 3.90 4.97
C ALA A 259 -0.80 4.40 6.43
N GLY A 260 -0.88 5.72 6.64
CA GLY A 260 -0.92 6.37 7.95
C GLY A 260 -2.33 6.62 8.50
N HIS A 261 -3.38 6.24 7.77
CA HIS A 261 -4.75 6.51 8.18
C HIS A 261 -5.08 5.89 9.55
N VAL A 262 -5.68 6.69 10.43
CA VAL A 262 -5.80 6.42 11.88
C VAL A 262 -6.55 5.13 12.22
N GLU A 263 -7.54 4.73 11.41
CA GLU A 263 -8.37 3.54 11.67
C GLU A 263 -7.77 2.24 11.10
N LEU A 264 -6.73 2.32 10.27
CA LEU A 264 -6.13 1.14 9.63
C LEU A 264 -5.48 0.15 10.61
N PRO A 265 -4.69 0.58 11.61
CA PRO A 265 -4.00 -0.36 12.50
C PRO A 265 -4.97 -1.32 13.21
N ASP A 266 -6.08 -0.80 13.73
CA ASP A 266 -7.08 -1.60 14.44
C ASP A 266 -7.80 -2.57 13.50
N ALA A 267 -8.15 -2.12 12.29
CA ALA A 267 -8.78 -2.98 11.29
C ALA A 267 -7.85 -4.11 10.80
N LEU A 268 -6.56 -3.80 10.61
CA LEU A 268 -5.55 -4.80 10.24
C LEU A 268 -5.30 -5.79 11.38
N ALA A 269 -5.29 -5.34 12.63
CA ALA A 269 -5.16 -6.22 13.79
C ALA A 269 -6.35 -7.18 13.91
N GLU A 270 -7.58 -6.71 13.67
CA GLU A 270 -8.76 -7.59 13.64
C GLU A 270 -8.71 -8.59 12.48
N LEU A 271 -8.33 -8.14 11.28
CA LEU A 271 -8.18 -9.03 10.12
C LEU A 271 -7.17 -10.15 10.43
N ALA A 272 -6.05 -9.82 11.07
CA ALA A 272 -5.05 -10.79 11.47
C ALA A 272 -5.60 -11.81 12.47
N ARG A 273 -6.29 -11.35 13.53
CA ARG A 273 -6.93 -12.24 14.52
C ARG A 273 -7.94 -13.20 13.89
N ARG A 274 -8.83 -12.70 13.02
CA ARG A 274 -9.81 -13.55 12.32
C ARG A 274 -9.14 -14.48 11.32
N GLY A 275 -8.07 -14.04 10.66
CA GLY A 275 -7.25 -14.85 9.77
C GLY A 275 -6.57 -16.02 10.49
N GLU A 276 -6.04 -15.80 11.69
CA GLU A 276 -5.46 -16.86 12.54
C GLU A 276 -6.51 -17.91 12.94
N GLN A 277 -7.72 -17.48 13.29
CA GLN A 277 -8.83 -18.40 13.56
C GLN A 277 -9.20 -19.22 12.32
N LEU A 278 -9.32 -18.56 11.16
CA LEU A 278 -9.62 -19.23 9.89
C LEU A 278 -8.54 -20.24 9.51
N GLN A 279 -7.26 -19.92 9.74
CA GLN A 279 -6.14 -20.83 9.55
C GLN A 279 -6.26 -22.10 10.41
N GLN A 280 -6.61 -21.96 11.68
CA GLN A 280 -6.83 -23.12 12.57
C GLN A 280 -8.00 -23.99 12.09
N ASP A 281 -9.08 -23.37 11.63
CA ASP A 281 -10.26 -24.07 11.11
C ASP A 281 -9.94 -24.83 9.82
N ALA A 282 -9.16 -24.21 8.92
CA ALA A 282 -8.70 -24.81 7.69
C ALA A 282 -7.78 -26.02 7.95
N ALA A 283 -6.83 -25.88 8.88
CA ALA A 283 -5.95 -26.97 9.30
C ALA A 283 -6.74 -28.13 9.92
N ARG A 284 -7.74 -27.85 10.76
CA ARG A 284 -8.64 -28.88 11.32
C ARG A 284 -9.45 -29.58 10.24
N ALA A 285 -9.99 -28.84 9.27
CA ALA A 285 -10.74 -29.43 8.15
C ALA A 285 -9.85 -30.36 7.30
N LEU A 286 -8.61 -29.96 7.04
CA LEU A 286 -7.63 -30.77 6.30
C LEU A 286 -7.26 -32.05 7.07
N ALA A 287 -6.97 -31.93 8.37
CA ALA A 287 -6.65 -33.06 9.24
C ALA A 287 -7.79 -34.10 9.29
N GLN A 288 -9.04 -33.63 9.24
CA GLN A 288 -10.23 -34.48 9.22
C GLN A 288 -10.64 -34.93 7.80
N ARG A 289 -9.78 -34.72 6.79
CA ARG A 289 -10.01 -35.07 5.38
C ARG A 289 -11.27 -34.44 4.77
N ARG A 290 -11.77 -33.33 5.33
CA ARG A 290 -12.86 -32.53 4.77
C ARG A 290 -12.33 -31.60 3.68
N LEU A 291 -11.81 -32.20 2.59
CA LEU A 291 -11.03 -31.48 1.57
C LEU A 291 -11.75 -30.28 0.92
N PRO A 292 -13.05 -30.36 0.53
CA PRO A 292 -13.74 -29.19 -0.04
C PRO A 292 -13.79 -28.01 0.93
N GLN A 293 -14.04 -28.28 2.22
CA GLN A 293 -14.08 -27.24 3.24
C GLN A 293 -12.68 -26.66 3.50
N ALA A 294 -11.66 -27.52 3.61
CA ALA A 294 -10.28 -27.06 3.79
C ALA A 294 -9.83 -26.17 2.63
N GLN A 295 -10.13 -26.56 1.39
CA GLN A 295 -9.83 -25.77 0.19
C GLN A 295 -10.48 -24.39 0.25
N ALA A 296 -11.77 -24.33 0.57
CA ALA A 296 -12.50 -23.07 0.67
C ALA A 296 -11.87 -22.15 1.73
N LEU A 297 -11.62 -22.65 2.95
CA LEU A 297 -11.06 -21.86 4.05
C LEU A 297 -9.63 -21.36 3.74
N TRP A 298 -8.77 -22.22 3.19
CA TRP A 298 -7.42 -21.81 2.80
C TRP A 298 -7.42 -20.80 1.65
N SER A 299 -8.33 -20.96 0.68
CA SER A 299 -8.48 -20.01 -0.43
C SER A 299 -8.97 -18.64 0.03
N GLU A 300 -9.92 -18.61 0.98
CA GLU A 300 -10.42 -17.38 1.60
C GLU A 300 -9.29 -16.64 2.35
N LEU A 301 -8.49 -17.38 3.13
CA LEU A 301 -7.36 -16.83 3.86
C LEU A 301 -6.30 -16.25 2.90
N LEU A 302 -5.96 -16.96 1.83
CA LEU A 302 -4.97 -16.48 0.85
C LEU A 302 -5.49 -15.27 0.05
N ALA A 303 -6.79 -15.20 -0.22
CA ALA A 303 -7.39 -14.04 -0.89
C ALA A 303 -7.42 -12.81 0.05
N ALA A 304 -7.62 -13.01 1.35
CA ALA A 304 -7.52 -11.96 2.37
C ALA A 304 -6.08 -11.41 2.48
N ASP A 305 -5.10 -12.31 2.59
CA ASP A 305 -3.67 -11.98 2.62
C ASP A 305 -2.86 -12.85 1.64
N PRO A 306 -2.53 -12.31 0.44
CA PRO A 306 -1.75 -13.04 -0.54
C PRO A 306 -0.32 -13.35 -0.14
N ALA A 307 0.22 -12.68 0.89
CA ALA A 307 1.55 -12.92 1.42
C ALA A 307 1.58 -14.07 2.45
N ASN A 308 0.41 -14.59 2.86
CA ASN A 308 0.32 -15.63 3.87
C ASN A 308 0.92 -16.95 3.38
N THR A 309 2.10 -17.30 3.90
CA THR A 309 2.84 -18.52 3.53
C THR A 309 2.19 -19.79 4.07
N ALA A 310 1.49 -19.73 5.21
CA ALA A 310 0.75 -20.86 5.76
C ALA A 310 -0.45 -21.23 4.88
N ALA A 311 -1.19 -20.23 4.37
CA ALA A 311 -2.28 -20.44 3.43
C ALA A 311 -1.82 -21.05 2.11
N ARG A 312 -0.67 -20.58 1.58
CA ARG A 312 -0.07 -21.17 0.37
C ARG A 312 0.30 -22.64 0.58
N ARG A 313 0.97 -22.96 1.69
CA ARG A 313 1.32 -24.36 2.03
C ARG A 313 0.07 -25.22 2.24
N GLY A 314 -0.93 -24.70 2.96
CA GLY A 314 -2.18 -25.42 3.19
C GLY A 314 -2.95 -25.74 1.91
N LEU A 315 -3.01 -24.83 0.94
CA LEU A 315 -3.60 -25.11 -0.38
C LEU A 315 -2.78 -26.13 -1.18
N ASP A 316 -1.47 -26.10 -1.08
CA ASP A 316 -0.59 -27.08 -1.73
C ASP A 316 -0.78 -28.49 -1.15
N GLU A 317 -0.92 -28.59 0.17
CA GLU A 317 -1.28 -29.83 0.87
C GLU A 317 -2.68 -30.32 0.48
N VAL A 318 -3.65 -29.42 0.32
CA VAL A 318 -4.99 -29.73 -0.19
C VAL A 318 -4.92 -30.27 -1.62
N ALA A 319 -4.15 -29.64 -2.50
CA ALA A 319 -3.93 -30.11 -3.87
C ALA A 319 -3.31 -31.52 -3.86
N GLY A 320 -2.31 -31.76 -3.01
CA GLY A 320 -1.70 -33.08 -2.82
C GLY A 320 -2.69 -34.13 -2.29
N ALA A 321 -3.56 -33.76 -1.36
CA ALA A 321 -4.60 -34.63 -0.84
C ALA A 321 -5.65 -35.00 -1.90
N TRP A 322 -6.05 -34.05 -2.76
CA TRP A 322 -6.92 -34.32 -3.90
C TRP A 322 -6.25 -35.20 -4.95
N ALA A 323 -4.99 -34.95 -5.29
CA ALA A 323 -4.20 -35.79 -6.19
C ALA A 323 -4.08 -37.24 -5.67
N ALA A 324 -3.81 -37.41 -4.38
CA ALA A 324 -3.79 -38.73 -3.75
C ALA A 324 -5.17 -39.41 -3.79
N ARG A 325 -6.27 -38.65 -3.64
CA ARG A 325 -7.62 -39.18 -3.84
C ARG A 325 -7.85 -39.61 -5.28
N ALA A 326 -7.45 -38.81 -6.27
CA ALA A 326 -7.59 -39.15 -7.67
C ALA A 326 -6.88 -40.47 -8.01
N ARG A 327 -5.64 -40.67 -7.52
CA ARG A 327 -4.90 -41.92 -7.67
C ARG A 327 -5.60 -43.12 -7.03
N ARG A 328 -6.17 -42.97 -5.82
CA ARG A 328 -6.93 -44.04 -5.14
C ARG A 328 -8.20 -44.41 -5.90
N GLU A 329 -9.02 -43.42 -6.25
CA GLU A 329 -10.26 -43.66 -7.01
C GLU A 329 -9.96 -44.31 -8.37
N ALA A 330 -8.86 -43.92 -9.03
CA ALA A 330 -8.42 -44.57 -10.27
C ALA A 330 -7.93 -46.01 -10.05
N ALA A 331 -7.24 -46.29 -8.94
CA ALA A 331 -6.85 -47.66 -8.56
C ALA A 331 -8.06 -48.56 -8.29
N ASP A 332 -9.14 -47.99 -7.73
CA ASP A 332 -10.43 -48.66 -7.51
C ASP A 332 -11.31 -48.70 -8.78
N PHE A 333 -10.78 -48.25 -9.93
CA PHE A 333 -11.48 -48.11 -11.21
C PHE A 333 -12.70 -47.17 -11.20
N ASN A 334 -12.83 -46.31 -10.18
CA ASN A 334 -13.79 -45.21 -10.14
C ASN A 334 -13.23 -43.97 -10.88
N PHE A 335 -13.26 -44.01 -12.20
CA PHE A 335 -12.65 -42.95 -13.02
C PHE A 335 -13.39 -41.62 -12.99
N GLU A 336 -14.72 -41.60 -12.78
CA GLU A 336 -15.46 -40.35 -12.59
C GLU A 336 -15.04 -39.65 -11.30
N GLY A 337 -14.89 -40.42 -10.21
CA GLY A 337 -14.36 -39.92 -8.95
C GLY A 337 -12.91 -39.42 -9.07
N ALA A 338 -12.08 -40.14 -9.82
CA ALA A 338 -10.70 -39.75 -10.09
C ALA A 338 -10.61 -38.41 -10.85
N ASP A 339 -11.40 -38.26 -11.93
CA ASP A 339 -11.45 -37.02 -12.71
C ASP A 339 -11.97 -35.85 -11.88
N ALA A 340 -13.00 -36.08 -11.06
CA ALA A 340 -13.53 -35.06 -10.16
C ALA A 340 -12.47 -34.58 -9.16
N ALA A 341 -11.77 -35.52 -8.50
CA ALA A 341 -10.68 -35.20 -7.59
C ALA A 341 -9.52 -34.47 -8.29
N LEU A 342 -9.18 -34.85 -9.53
CA LEU A 342 -8.14 -34.19 -10.30
C LEU A 342 -8.52 -32.75 -10.69
N ARG A 343 -9.80 -32.47 -10.99
CA ARG A 343 -10.28 -31.09 -11.20
C ARG A 343 -10.12 -30.24 -9.94
N GLU A 344 -10.47 -30.76 -8.77
CA GLU A 344 -10.29 -30.05 -7.50
C GLU A 344 -8.80 -29.82 -7.18
N ALA A 345 -7.94 -30.81 -7.45
CA ALA A 345 -6.48 -30.65 -7.31
C ALA A 345 -5.95 -29.51 -8.19
N ARG A 346 -6.39 -29.43 -9.45
CA ARG A 346 -6.04 -28.33 -10.37
C ARG A 346 -6.59 -26.99 -9.89
N ALA A 347 -7.81 -26.95 -9.36
CA ALA A 347 -8.39 -25.72 -8.83
C ALA A 347 -7.57 -25.20 -7.64
N ALA A 348 -7.20 -26.05 -6.69
CA ALA A 348 -6.36 -25.69 -5.54
C ALA A 348 -4.96 -25.23 -5.97
N ALA A 349 -4.30 -25.96 -6.87
CA ALA A 349 -2.97 -25.61 -7.40
C ALA A 349 -3.00 -24.32 -8.23
N GLY A 350 -4.07 -24.08 -9.00
CA GLY A 350 -4.21 -22.91 -9.87
C GLY A 350 -4.24 -21.59 -9.09
N VAL A 351 -4.74 -21.60 -7.85
CA VAL A 351 -4.70 -20.41 -6.96
C VAL A 351 -3.26 -20.01 -6.60
N LEU A 352 -2.34 -20.97 -6.52
CA LEU A 352 -0.95 -20.73 -6.11
C LEU A 352 -0.04 -20.23 -7.25
N GLY A 353 -0.44 -20.45 -8.50
CA GLY A 353 0.40 -20.27 -9.70
C GLY A 353 1.51 -21.33 -9.84
N THR A 354 2.16 -21.71 -8.73
CA THR A 354 3.17 -22.78 -8.64
C THR A 354 2.82 -23.71 -7.48
N SER A 355 2.70 -25.01 -7.74
CA SER A 355 2.41 -26.06 -6.76
C SER A 355 3.54 -27.09 -6.73
N SER A 356 3.75 -27.73 -5.58
CA SER A 356 4.70 -28.84 -5.46
C SER A 356 4.21 -30.15 -6.10
N VAL A 357 2.91 -30.23 -6.40
CA VAL A 357 2.26 -31.41 -6.95
C VAL A 357 2.40 -31.44 -8.47
N ASP A 358 3.04 -32.48 -9.00
CA ASP A 358 3.07 -32.76 -10.44
C ASP A 358 1.71 -33.35 -10.88
N LEU A 359 0.78 -32.48 -11.26
CA LEU A 359 -0.55 -32.89 -11.71
C LEU A 359 -0.53 -33.62 -13.06
N ASP A 360 0.52 -33.44 -13.87
CA ASP A 360 0.70 -34.16 -15.13
C ASP A 360 1.14 -35.61 -14.88
N GLU A 361 1.95 -35.85 -13.84
CA GLU A 361 2.22 -37.20 -13.33
C GLU A 361 0.93 -37.88 -12.84
N VAL A 362 0.13 -37.18 -12.02
CA VAL A 362 -1.14 -37.72 -11.51
C VAL A 362 -2.09 -38.10 -12.66
N GLU A 363 -2.18 -37.26 -13.69
CA GLU A 363 -2.99 -37.53 -14.88
C GLU A 363 -2.47 -38.75 -15.67
N ARG A 364 -1.15 -38.88 -15.81
CA ARG A 364 -0.53 -40.08 -16.41
C ARG A 364 -0.82 -41.34 -15.61
N ASP A 365 -0.83 -41.27 -14.29
CA ASP A 365 -1.19 -42.38 -13.40
C ASP A 365 -2.64 -42.81 -13.59
N VAL A 366 -3.58 -41.84 -13.61
CA VAL A 366 -5.00 -42.10 -13.86
C VAL A 366 -5.21 -42.72 -15.25
N ALA A 367 -4.53 -42.20 -16.27
CA ALA A 367 -4.58 -42.77 -17.62
C ALA A 367 -3.96 -44.18 -17.69
N ALA A 368 -2.90 -44.44 -16.94
CA ALA A 368 -2.32 -45.78 -16.81
C ALA A 368 -3.31 -46.75 -16.16
N ALA A 369 -3.98 -46.35 -15.08
CA ALA A 369 -5.03 -47.13 -14.43
C ALA A 369 -6.20 -47.43 -15.38
N ARG A 370 -6.63 -46.46 -16.22
CA ARG A 370 -7.62 -46.71 -17.29
C ARG A 370 -7.15 -47.75 -18.30
N ARG A 371 -5.89 -47.69 -18.74
CA ARG A 371 -5.33 -48.71 -19.65
C ARG A 371 -5.27 -50.09 -19.00
N VAL A 372 -4.97 -50.17 -17.71
CA VAL A 372 -5.01 -51.43 -16.95
C VAL A 372 -6.45 -51.96 -16.87
N SER A 373 -7.42 -51.12 -16.49
CA SER A 373 -8.84 -51.45 -16.51
C SER A 373 -9.30 -51.93 -17.87
N GLN A 374 -8.96 -51.25 -18.95
CA GLN A 374 -9.30 -51.67 -20.32
C GLN A 374 -8.66 -52.99 -20.71
N ARG A 375 -7.48 -53.35 -20.21
CA ARG A 375 -6.89 -54.68 -20.44
C ARG A 375 -7.59 -55.77 -19.63
N VAL A 376 -8.05 -55.43 -18.42
CA VAL A 376 -8.84 -56.32 -17.56
C VAL A 376 -10.26 -56.50 -18.12
N GLN A 377 -10.85 -55.44 -18.66
CA GLN A 377 -12.22 -55.36 -19.21
C GLN A 377 -12.28 -55.59 -20.72
N ALA A 378 -11.13 -55.70 -21.41
CA ALA A 378 -11.07 -56.03 -22.83
C ALA A 378 -11.90 -57.31 -23.06
N PRO A 379 -12.66 -57.40 -24.18
CA PRO A 379 -13.52 -58.55 -24.44
C PRO A 379 -12.68 -59.83 -24.37
N GLY A 380 -12.85 -60.58 -23.27
CA GLY A 380 -11.93 -61.62 -22.82
C GLY A 380 -11.88 -61.79 -21.30
N GLY A 381 -12.25 -60.75 -20.53
CA GLY A 381 -12.39 -60.81 -19.06
C GLY A 381 -13.41 -61.84 -18.56
N ASP A 382 -14.38 -62.22 -19.39
CA ASP A 382 -15.38 -63.27 -19.10
C ASP A 382 -15.03 -64.67 -19.65
N ARG A 383 -13.84 -64.90 -20.23
CA ARG A 383 -13.51 -66.22 -20.83
C ARG A 383 -12.04 -66.62 -20.73
N LEU A 384 -11.34 -66.34 -19.63
CA LEU A 384 -10.21 -67.23 -19.33
C LEU A 384 -10.80 -68.58 -18.96
N SER A 385 -10.70 -69.53 -19.91
CA SER A 385 -10.98 -70.93 -19.62
C SER A 385 -10.22 -71.33 -18.35
N PRO A 386 -10.76 -72.24 -17.53
CA PRO A 386 -10.06 -72.72 -16.34
C PRO A 386 -8.59 -73.08 -16.62
N ALA A 387 -8.30 -73.67 -17.79
CA ALA A 387 -6.96 -73.98 -18.24
C ALA A 387 -6.05 -72.76 -18.49
N GLN A 388 -6.57 -71.63 -18.98
CA GLN A 388 -5.77 -70.42 -19.18
C GLN A 388 -5.50 -69.68 -17.87
N ARG A 389 -6.47 -69.68 -16.93
CA ARG A 389 -6.25 -69.16 -15.57
C ARG A 389 -5.16 -69.98 -14.86
N GLU A 390 -5.27 -71.29 -14.96
CA GLU A 390 -4.30 -72.23 -14.40
C GLU A 390 -2.88 -71.99 -14.96
N ARG A 391 -2.71 -71.88 -16.28
CA ARG A 391 -1.38 -71.60 -16.88
C ARG A 391 -0.79 -70.26 -16.42
N ARG A 392 -1.61 -69.22 -16.32
CA ARG A 392 -1.14 -67.90 -15.86
C ARG A 392 -0.76 -67.91 -14.38
N LEU A 393 -1.55 -68.61 -13.57
CA LEU A 393 -1.27 -68.78 -12.15
C LEU A 393 0.08 -69.47 -11.94
N VAL A 394 0.32 -70.57 -12.66
CA VAL A 394 1.60 -71.30 -12.62
C VAL A 394 2.76 -70.39 -13.06
N ASP A 395 2.65 -69.71 -14.21
CA ASP A 395 3.70 -68.79 -14.70
C ASP A 395 4.03 -67.67 -13.69
N TRP A 396 3.02 -67.06 -13.05
CA TRP A 396 3.27 -66.02 -12.06
C TRP A 396 3.91 -66.54 -10.78
N LEU A 397 3.49 -67.73 -10.30
CA LEU A 397 4.12 -68.35 -9.13
C LEU A 397 5.57 -68.74 -9.41
N GLU A 398 5.87 -69.29 -10.59
CA GLU A 398 7.24 -69.63 -11.01
C GLU A 398 8.11 -68.37 -11.12
N ARG A 399 7.61 -67.28 -11.72
CA ARG A 399 8.34 -66.02 -11.83
C ARG A 399 8.56 -65.35 -10.47
N ALA A 400 7.55 -65.40 -9.59
CA ALA A 400 7.68 -64.88 -8.23
C ALA A 400 8.79 -65.62 -7.48
N GLU A 401 8.82 -66.94 -7.59
CA GLU A 401 9.83 -67.77 -6.95
C GLU A 401 11.23 -67.55 -7.56
N ALA A 402 11.34 -67.43 -8.87
CA ALA A 402 12.59 -67.12 -9.54
C ALA A 402 13.14 -65.74 -9.14
N ALA A 403 12.28 -64.73 -9.02
CA ALA A 403 12.67 -63.40 -8.53
C ALA A 403 13.09 -63.46 -7.05
N ARG A 404 12.34 -64.18 -6.21
CA ARG A 404 12.68 -64.38 -4.80
C ARG A 404 14.05 -65.04 -4.64
N ALA A 405 14.35 -66.07 -5.43
CA ALA A 405 15.63 -66.77 -5.40
C ALA A 405 16.82 -65.89 -5.80
N ARG A 406 16.60 -64.88 -6.65
CA ARG A 406 17.62 -63.87 -6.99
C ARG A 406 17.75 -62.75 -5.96
N GLY A 407 16.84 -62.67 -4.99
CA GLY A 407 16.77 -61.56 -4.02
C GLY A 407 16.00 -60.34 -4.54
N ASP A 408 15.35 -60.45 -5.69
CA ASP A 408 14.56 -59.38 -6.34
C ASP A 408 13.18 -59.23 -5.67
N LEU A 409 13.15 -58.95 -4.36
CA LEU A 409 11.90 -58.96 -3.60
C LEU A 409 10.94 -57.85 -4.04
N LEU A 410 11.43 -56.60 -4.10
CA LEU A 410 10.66 -55.39 -4.40
C LEU A 410 11.15 -54.64 -5.64
N THR A 411 12.28 -55.07 -6.20
CA THR A 411 12.95 -54.41 -7.33
C THR A 411 13.32 -55.44 -8.39
N PRO A 412 13.16 -55.14 -9.69
CA PRO A 412 12.56 -53.93 -10.25
C PRO A 412 11.01 -53.93 -10.16
N PRO A 413 10.35 -52.76 -10.13
CA PRO A 413 8.90 -52.67 -10.04
C PRO A 413 8.21 -53.32 -11.25
N GLY A 414 7.15 -54.09 -10.99
CA GLY A 414 6.36 -54.83 -11.98
C GLY A 414 6.87 -56.25 -12.27
N ASP A 415 8.15 -56.52 -12.00
CA ASP A 415 8.79 -57.82 -12.20
C ASP A 415 9.31 -58.46 -10.90
N SER A 416 9.17 -57.76 -9.78
CA SER A 416 9.62 -58.22 -8.47
C SER A 416 8.87 -59.46 -7.99
N ALA A 417 9.48 -60.20 -7.06
CA ALA A 417 8.87 -61.37 -6.45
C ALA A 417 7.53 -61.03 -5.80
N TYR A 418 7.46 -59.87 -5.14
CA TYR A 418 6.25 -59.36 -4.50
C TYR A 418 5.16 -59.03 -5.53
N ASP A 419 5.49 -58.33 -6.61
CA ASP A 419 4.50 -57.94 -7.64
C ASP A 419 3.90 -59.16 -8.36
N ARG A 420 4.75 -60.15 -8.68
CA ARG A 420 4.31 -61.41 -9.32
C ARG A 420 3.41 -62.22 -8.39
N LEU A 421 3.74 -62.28 -7.11
CA LEU A 421 2.90 -62.93 -6.10
C LEU A 421 1.58 -62.16 -5.88
N ALA A 422 1.59 -60.83 -5.89
CA ALA A 422 0.39 -60.02 -5.80
C ALA A 422 -0.55 -60.27 -6.99
N ALA A 423 0.00 -60.37 -8.21
CA ALA A 423 -0.77 -60.76 -9.39
C ALA A 423 -1.40 -62.16 -9.28
N ALA A 424 -0.64 -63.13 -8.75
CA ALA A 424 -1.15 -64.48 -8.48
C ALA A 424 -2.30 -64.48 -7.44
N ARG A 425 -2.16 -63.71 -6.36
CA ARG A 425 -3.20 -63.54 -5.32
C ARG A 425 -4.46 -62.87 -5.85
N ALA A 426 -4.33 -61.91 -6.75
CA ALA A 426 -5.48 -61.26 -7.38
C ALA A 426 -6.27 -62.21 -8.28
N LEU A 427 -5.61 -63.19 -8.90
CA LEU A 427 -6.25 -64.16 -9.80
C LEU A 427 -6.87 -65.35 -9.07
N ALA A 428 -6.23 -65.83 -8.00
CA ALA A 428 -6.67 -67.02 -7.27
C ALA A 428 -6.34 -66.92 -5.76
N PRO A 429 -7.07 -66.08 -5.00
CA PRO A 429 -6.75 -65.80 -3.59
C PRO A 429 -6.85 -67.05 -2.69
N ASP A 430 -7.76 -67.97 -3.00
CA ASP A 430 -8.02 -69.17 -2.19
C ASP A 430 -7.17 -70.40 -2.62
N ASP A 431 -6.41 -70.29 -3.71
CA ASP A 431 -5.61 -71.40 -4.23
C ASP A 431 -4.52 -71.79 -3.22
N PRO A 432 -4.40 -73.08 -2.87
CA PRO A 432 -3.42 -73.54 -1.88
C PRO A 432 -1.97 -73.20 -2.26
N ARG A 433 -1.62 -73.16 -3.55
CA ARG A 433 -0.26 -72.84 -4.02
C ARG A 433 0.07 -71.37 -3.81
N VAL A 434 -0.92 -70.49 -3.93
CA VAL A 434 -0.77 -69.05 -3.67
C VAL A 434 -0.56 -68.82 -2.17
N ARG A 435 -1.34 -69.50 -1.31
CA ARG A 435 -1.16 -69.44 0.14
C ARG A 435 0.23 -69.94 0.55
N GLU A 436 0.67 -71.05 -0.03
CA GLU A 436 2.00 -71.61 0.20
C GLU A 436 3.12 -70.69 -0.27
N ALA A 437 3.01 -70.10 -1.47
CA ALA A 437 3.96 -69.12 -1.98
C ALA A 437 4.00 -67.85 -1.12
N THR A 438 2.86 -67.41 -0.60
CA THR A 438 2.76 -66.28 0.34
C THR A 438 3.50 -66.60 1.65
N ALA A 439 3.27 -67.78 2.22
CA ALA A 439 3.94 -68.23 3.43
C ALA A 439 5.47 -68.35 3.25
N ARG A 440 5.94 -68.80 2.07
CA ARG A 440 7.38 -68.84 1.73
C ARG A 440 8.00 -67.47 1.54
N MET A 441 7.24 -66.50 1.05
CA MET A 441 7.73 -65.15 0.78
C MET A 441 7.93 -64.34 2.08
N LEU A 442 7.08 -64.57 3.09
CA LEU A 442 7.08 -63.79 4.32
C LEU A 442 8.46 -63.71 5.01
N PRO A 443 9.20 -64.82 5.26
CA PRO A 443 10.54 -64.75 5.84
C PRO A 443 11.54 -63.92 5.01
N THR A 444 11.39 -63.92 3.68
CA THR A 444 12.24 -63.11 2.78
C THR A 444 11.93 -61.62 2.95
N ALA A 445 10.66 -61.25 3.11
CA ALA A 445 10.26 -59.87 3.39
C ALA A 445 10.69 -59.39 4.78
N VAL A 446 10.65 -60.26 5.79
CA VAL A 446 11.20 -59.98 7.12
C VAL A 446 12.70 -59.73 7.05
N ALA A 447 13.45 -60.61 6.36
CA ALA A 447 14.88 -60.43 6.17
C ALA A 447 15.22 -59.13 5.42
N CYS A 448 14.47 -58.78 4.37
CA CYS A 448 14.58 -57.49 3.66
C CYS A 448 14.49 -56.31 4.63
N PHE A 449 13.52 -56.34 5.55
CA PHE A 449 13.34 -55.30 6.55
C PHE A 449 14.54 -55.20 7.49
N ASP A 450 14.96 -56.32 8.07
CA ASP A 450 16.09 -56.35 9.01
C ASP A 450 17.41 -55.94 8.32
N ASP A 451 17.63 -56.33 7.06
CA ASP A 451 18.79 -55.94 6.26
C ASP A 451 18.80 -54.45 5.94
N ALA A 452 17.65 -53.91 5.52
CA ALA A 452 17.50 -52.48 5.25
C ALA A 452 17.70 -51.63 6.51
N LEU A 453 17.21 -52.10 7.67
CA LEU A 453 17.48 -51.46 8.95
C LEU A 453 18.98 -51.48 9.31
N ARG A 454 19.66 -52.62 9.14
CA ARG A 454 21.12 -52.72 9.37
C ARG A 454 21.91 -51.83 8.44
N GLY A 455 21.46 -51.67 7.20
CA GLY A 455 22.06 -50.80 6.19
C GLY A 455 21.68 -49.32 6.30
N ASN A 456 20.92 -48.91 7.33
CA ASN A 456 20.39 -47.55 7.49
C ASN A 456 19.53 -47.04 6.31
N GLN A 457 18.89 -47.96 5.58
CA GLN A 457 18.01 -47.66 4.44
C GLN A 457 16.56 -47.55 4.91
N LEU A 458 16.23 -46.53 5.71
CA LEU A 458 14.96 -46.45 6.44
C LEU A 458 13.70 -46.44 5.54
N VAL A 459 13.77 -45.79 4.38
CA VAL A 459 12.68 -45.79 3.39
C VAL A 459 12.51 -47.18 2.75
N GLY A 460 13.62 -47.89 2.52
CA GLY A 460 13.60 -49.27 2.02
C GLY A 460 13.02 -50.23 3.06
N ALA A 461 13.43 -50.07 4.32
CA ALA A 461 12.89 -50.83 5.46
C ALA A 461 11.36 -50.64 5.56
N GLY A 462 10.85 -49.42 5.45
CA GLY A 462 9.40 -49.16 5.43
C GLY A 462 8.67 -49.98 4.36
N ARG A 463 9.20 -50.02 3.14
CA ARG A 463 8.62 -50.82 2.04
C ARG A 463 8.67 -52.33 2.31
N CYS A 464 9.78 -52.86 2.83
CA CYS A 464 9.86 -54.27 3.22
C CYS A 464 8.85 -54.61 4.34
N LEU A 465 8.66 -53.71 5.31
CA LEU A 465 7.72 -53.88 6.41
C LEU A 465 6.27 -53.92 5.92
N GLU A 466 5.87 -53.00 5.04
CA GLU A 466 4.56 -53.02 4.39
C GLU A 466 4.33 -54.32 3.60
N ALA A 467 5.34 -54.74 2.83
CA ALA A 467 5.28 -56.02 2.11
C ALA A 467 5.06 -57.20 3.07
N SER A 468 5.80 -57.25 4.18
CA SER A 468 5.67 -58.32 5.17
C SER A 468 4.29 -58.33 5.87
N ALA A 469 3.69 -57.17 6.11
CA ALA A 469 2.33 -57.06 6.65
C ALA A 469 1.29 -57.66 5.70
N VAL A 470 1.39 -57.34 4.40
CA VAL A 470 0.50 -57.88 3.36
C VAL A 470 0.67 -59.39 3.16
N LEU A 471 1.85 -59.93 3.46
CA LEU A 471 2.17 -61.36 3.42
C LEU A 471 1.75 -62.12 4.70
N GLY A 472 1.15 -61.43 5.68
CA GLY A 472 0.61 -62.05 6.88
C GLY A 472 1.58 -62.15 8.05
N MET A 473 2.50 -61.19 8.19
CA MET A 473 3.27 -61.01 9.43
C MET A 473 2.31 -60.92 10.63
N ASP A 474 2.66 -61.61 11.73
CA ASP A 474 1.91 -61.53 12.99
C ASP A 474 1.81 -60.09 13.51
N GLY A 475 0.66 -59.73 14.10
CA GLY A 475 0.39 -58.36 14.54
C GLY A 475 1.34 -57.85 15.62
N ALA A 476 1.78 -58.70 16.54
CA ALA A 476 2.75 -58.31 17.57
C ALA A 476 4.15 -58.13 16.97
N ALA A 477 4.56 -59.03 16.05
CA ALA A 477 5.80 -58.89 15.31
C ALA A 477 5.82 -57.60 14.45
N GLN A 478 4.69 -57.28 13.82
CA GLN A 478 4.53 -56.07 13.03
C GLN A 478 4.61 -54.81 13.89
N ALA A 479 3.94 -54.78 15.04
CA ALA A 479 4.01 -53.66 15.98
C ALA A 479 5.46 -53.42 16.45
N ALA A 480 6.17 -54.49 16.86
CA ALA A 480 7.57 -54.40 17.26
C ALA A 480 8.49 -53.91 16.12
N ALA A 481 8.23 -54.31 14.87
CA ALA A 481 8.99 -53.83 13.72
C ALA A 481 8.72 -52.34 13.43
N ARG A 482 7.46 -51.87 13.55
CA ARG A 482 7.11 -50.45 13.41
C ARG A 482 7.79 -49.60 14.47
N GLU A 483 7.78 -50.04 15.72
CA GLU A 483 8.46 -49.37 16.83
C GLU A 483 9.97 -49.25 16.55
N ARG A 484 10.64 -50.35 16.18
CA ARG A 484 12.08 -50.34 15.82
C ARG A 484 12.38 -49.34 14.71
N LEU A 485 11.55 -49.28 13.67
CA LEU A 485 11.75 -48.33 12.57
C LEU A 485 11.47 -46.89 13.00
N ALA A 486 10.45 -46.66 13.83
CA ALA A 486 10.13 -45.35 14.38
C ALA A 486 11.28 -44.81 15.25
N GLN A 487 11.84 -45.63 16.13
CA GLN A 487 13.01 -45.29 16.94
C GLN A 487 14.22 -44.90 16.07
N ARG A 488 14.44 -45.58 14.93
CA ARG A 488 15.50 -45.18 13.99
C ARG A 488 15.24 -43.82 13.36
N TRP A 489 13.99 -43.52 12.99
CA TRP A 489 13.62 -42.20 12.50
C TRP A 489 13.75 -41.11 13.56
N VAL A 490 13.45 -41.41 14.84
CA VAL A 490 13.71 -40.49 15.96
C VAL A 490 15.21 -40.17 16.06
N ALA A 491 16.08 -41.18 15.98
CA ALA A 491 17.53 -40.96 16.01
C ALA A 491 18.02 -40.08 14.84
N VAL A 492 17.47 -40.29 13.63
CA VAL A 492 17.75 -39.42 12.48
C VAL A 492 17.25 -38.00 12.73
N GLY A 493 16.05 -37.83 13.29
CA GLY A 493 15.50 -36.52 13.62
C GLY A 493 16.38 -35.76 14.63
N ASP A 494 16.87 -36.44 15.66
CA ASP A 494 17.80 -35.89 16.65
C ASP A 494 19.12 -35.43 16.01
N GLU A 495 19.72 -36.24 15.13
CA GLU A 495 20.94 -35.89 14.39
C GLU A 495 20.72 -34.66 13.50
N ARG A 496 19.62 -34.63 12.74
CA ARG A 496 19.28 -33.54 11.83
C ARG A 496 18.97 -32.25 12.56
N LEU A 497 18.28 -32.33 13.70
CA LEU A 497 18.01 -31.19 14.56
C LEU A 497 19.31 -30.63 15.15
N GLY A 498 20.22 -31.48 15.63
CA GLY A 498 21.54 -31.06 16.10
C GLY A 498 22.40 -30.40 15.02
N ALA A 499 22.21 -30.78 13.76
CA ALA A 499 22.86 -30.16 12.61
C ALA A 499 22.17 -28.87 12.10
N GLY A 500 21.08 -28.43 12.74
CA GLY A 500 20.29 -27.26 12.29
C GLY A 500 19.46 -27.51 11.03
N GLU A 501 19.34 -28.75 10.56
CA GLU A 501 18.60 -29.12 9.36
C GLU A 501 17.09 -29.28 9.66
N LEU A 502 16.42 -28.18 10.05
CA LEU A 502 15.03 -28.20 10.56
C LEU A 502 14.04 -28.92 9.63
N ALA A 503 14.09 -28.69 8.31
CA ALA A 503 13.19 -29.36 7.37
C ALA A 503 13.38 -30.89 7.34
N ARG A 504 14.62 -31.37 7.50
CA ARG A 504 14.91 -32.81 7.53
C ARG A 504 14.55 -33.44 8.88
N ALA A 505 14.72 -32.68 9.97
CA ALA A 505 14.26 -33.09 11.29
C ALA A 505 12.72 -33.24 11.33
N ASP A 506 11.97 -32.29 10.75
CA ASP A 506 10.52 -32.37 10.65
C ASP A 506 10.04 -33.58 9.84
N ALA A 507 10.67 -33.84 8.69
CA ALA A 507 10.37 -35.01 7.87
C ALA A 507 10.61 -36.33 8.64
N ALA A 508 11.70 -36.42 9.42
CA ALA A 508 11.99 -37.59 10.26
C ALA A 508 10.97 -37.75 11.41
N ILE A 509 10.56 -36.65 12.05
CA ILE A 509 9.51 -36.64 13.07
C ILE A 509 8.17 -37.14 12.50
N ALA A 510 7.79 -36.65 11.31
CA ALA A 510 6.57 -37.08 10.64
C ALA A 510 6.59 -38.58 10.31
N ALA A 511 7.72 -39.08 9.81
CA ALA A 511 7.92 -40.50 9.52
C ALA A 511 7.83 -41.37 10.78
N ALA A 512 8.48 -40.96 11.88
CA ALA A 512 8.40 -41.66 13.17
C ALA A 512 6.95 -41.72 13.69
N ARG A 513 6.23 -40.59 13.68
CA ARG A 513 4.84 -40.50 14.16
C ARG A 513 3.87 -41.35 13.34
N ALA A 514 4.08 -41.46 12.03
CA ALA A 514 3.25 -42.29 11.16
C ALA A 514 3.45 -43.80 11.44
N LEU A 515 4.63 -44.20 11.89
CA LEU A 515 4.95 -45.58 12.23
C LEU A 515 4.42 -45.95 13.62
N ASP A 516 4.76 -45.14 14.61
CA ASP A 516 4.36 -45.30 16.01
C ASP A 516 4.27 -43.91 16.69
N PRO A 517 3.05 -43.42 17.00
CA PRO A 517 2.86 -42.16 17.70
C PRO A 517 3.44 -42.12 19.12
N GLN A 518 3.67 -43.29 19.73
CA GLN A 518 4.24 -43.43 21.08
C GLN A 518 5.70 -43.89 21.05
N ALA A 519 6.37 -43.75 19.89
CA ALA A 519 7.76 -44.16 19.74
C ALA A 519 8.65 -43.52 20.82
N PRO A 520 9.48 -44.31 21.53
CA PRO A 520 10.37 -43.79 22.55
C PRO A 520 11.26 -42.66 22.02
N GLY A 521 11.30 -41.54 22.76
CA GLY A 521 12.09 -40.35 22.41
C GLY A 521 11.41 -39.37 21.44
N LEU A 522 10.30 -39.73 20.79
CA LEU A 522 9.62 -38.88 19.82
C LEU A 522 9.08 -37.58 20.44
N ASP A 523 8.42 -37.66 21.60
CA ASP A 523 7.86 -36.48 22.27
C ASP A 523 8.94 -35.47 22.69
N ASP A 524 10.10 -35.97 23.11
CA ASP A 524 11.22 -35.11 23.50
C ASP A 524 11.85 -34.42 22.28
N LEU A 525 12.09 -35.15 21.20
CA LEU A 525 12.51 -34.59 19.92
C LEU A 525 11.51 -33.53 19.42
N VAL A 526 10.21 -33.79 19.47
CA VAL A 526 9.18 -32.83 19.06
C VAL A 526 9.21 -31.55 19.89
N ARG A 527 9.39 -31.65 21.22
CA ARG A 527 9.53 -30.45 22.07
C ARG A 527 10.76 -29.64 21.71
N ARG A 528 11.92 -30.29 21.54
CA ARG A 528 13.19 -29.62 21.17
C ARG A 528 13.10 -28.99 19.78
N PHE A 529 12.50 -29.69 18.82
CA PHE A 529 12.25 -29.17 17.49
C PHE A 529 11.40 -27.90 17.52
N ARG A 530 10.30 -27.90 18.29
CA ARG A 530 9.45 -26.71 18.47
C ARG A 530 10.25 -25.53 19.04
N ALA A 531 11.06 -25.76 20.06
CA ALA A 531 11.90 -24.70 20.64
C ALA A 531 12.88 -24.12 19.59
N ALA A 532 13.58 -24.98 18.85
CA ALA A 532 14.51 -24.57 17.80
C ALA A 532 13.84 -23.88 16.61
N SER A 533 12.57 -24.18 16.33
CA SER A 533 11.80 -23.54 15.25
C SER A 533 11.20 -22.18 15.62
N ILE A 534 11.28 -21.78 16.89
CA ILE A 534 10.75 -20.50 17.41
C ILE A 534 11.88 -19.46 17.58
N GLU A 535 13.14 -19.88 17.72
CA GLU A 535 14.28 -18.96 17.74
C GLU A 535 14.59 -18.43 16.33
N PRO A 536 14.51 -17.10 16.09
CA PRO A 536 14.75 -16.47 14.80
C PRO A 536 16.23 -16.39 14.39
#